data_AF-A0A0K9NS23-F1
#
_entry.id   AF-A0A0K9NS23-F1
#
_cell.length_a   1.000
_cell.length_b   1.000
_cell.length_c   1.000
_cell.angle_alpha   90.00
_cell.angle_beta   90.00
_cell.angle_gamma   90.00
#
_symmetry.space_group_name_H-M   'P 1'
#
loop_
_entity.id
_entity.type
_entity.pdbx_description
1 polymer ?
#
loop_
_entity_poly.entity_id
_entity_poly.type
_entity_poly.pdbx_seq_one_letter_code
_entity_poly.pdbx_strand_id
1 'polypeptide(L)'
;MISPRLSNPEKKVSLSASSRGSPASSQFTTETWIDDPCILDMDHFVKSLSGVKAKGIRPDLIGSIISHYATKWLPELSGKEPNVAKSKHGPSSSSPESSMAVWMKKKFFVETLVGILPPEKECLPCNFLLRLLRMASMVGADAAYLADLEGRVAWQLDQASLKEIMIPAFSHTCGTLLDVELVLRLVRRFVSLDDSVKSGAAIVKVAKLVDIYLAEAALDANMKLTEFEALAGVLPSHARATDDGLYRAVDTYLKVQEYKT
;
A
#
# COMPACT_ATOMS: atom_id res chain seq x y z
N MET A 1 -63.39 -53.92 -8.85
CA MET A 1 -63.77 -53.02 -7.74
C MET A 1 -64.19 -51.67 -8.31
N ILE A 2 -65.17 -51.04 -7.68
CA ILE A 2 -66.10 -50.01 -8.18
C ILE A 2 -65.49 -48.59 -7.97
N SER A 3 -65.76 -47.61 -8.86
CA SER A 3 -65.45 -46.16 -8.68
C SER A 3 -66.35 -45.51 -7.58
N PRO A 4 -66.46 -44.16 -7.35
CA PRO A 4 -65.58 -42.96 -7.51
C PRO A 4 -65.58 -42.05 -6.23
N ARG A 5 -64.84 -40.91 -6.23
CA ARG A 5 -65.29 -39.52 -5.88
C ARG A 5 -64.23 -38.58 -5.26
N LEU A 6 -64.12 -37.41 -5.92
CA LEU A 6 -63.95 -36.01 -5.47
C LEU A 6 -63.36 -35.66 -4.09
N SER A 7 -62.42 -34.72 -4.05
CA SER A 7 -62.64 -33.30 -3.65
C SER A 7 -61.35 -32.45 -3.73
N ASN A 8 -61.44 -31.27 -4.37
CA ASN A 8 -60.51 -30.11 -4.29
C ASN A 8 -60.93 -29.24 -3.05
N PRO A 9 -60.30 -28.11 -2.62
CA PRO A 9 -59.30 -27.28 -3.31
C PRO A 9 -58.21 -26.54 -2.44
N GLU A 10 -57.39 -25.75 -3.16
CA GLU A 10 -56.73 -24.47 -2.78
C GLU A 10 -55.55 -24.42 -1.79
N LYS A 11 -54.37 -24.05 -2.33
CA LYS A 11 -53.57 -22.92 -1.78
C LYS A 11 -52.65 -22.30 -2.85
N LYS A 12 -53.00 -21.06 -3.22
CA LYS A 12 -52.15 -20.07 -3.91
C LYS A 12 -50.85 -19.85 -3.13
N VAL A 13 -49.70 -19.90 -3.80
CA VAL A 13 -48.51 -19.15 -3.37
C VAL A 13 -47.99 -18.36 -4.57
N SER A 14 -47.93 -17.06 -4.35
CA SER A 14 -47.54 -15.98 -5.25
C SER A 14 -46.05 -16.00 -5.59
N LEU A 15 -45.76 -15.79 -6.88
CA LEU A 15 -44.46 -15.42 -7.42
C LEU A 15 -44.15 -13.95 -7.06
N SER A 16 -43.00 -13.68 -6.44
CA SER A 16 -42.41 -12.35 -6.36
C SER A 16 -41.09 -12.30 -7.13
N ALA A 17 -40.94 -11.22 -7.87
CA ALA A 17 -39.92 -10.97 -8.87
C ALA A 17 -38.51 -10.81 -8.26
N SER A 18 -37.52 -11.37 -8.96
CA SER A 18 -36.10 -11.22 -8.68
C SER A 18 -35.63 -9.82 -9.14
N SER A 19 -35.19 -9.00 -8.20
CA SER A 19 -34.62 -7.67 -8.47
C SER A 19 -33.16 -7.79 -8.91
N ARG A 20 -32.83 -7.07 -9.99
CA ARG A 20 -31.46 -6.86 -10.48
C ARG A 20 -30.66 -6.07 -9.45
N GLY A 21 -29.61 -6.67 -8.89
CA GLY A 21 -28.58 -5.96 -8.14
C GLY A 21 -27.58 -5.30 -9.09
N SER A 22 -27.41 -3.99 -8.98
CA SER A 22 -26.27 -3.27 -9.55
C SER A 22 -25.06 -3.43 -8.62
N PRO A 23 -23.80 -3.41 -9.11
CA PRO A 23 -22.65 -3.54 -8.25
C PRO A 23 -22.43 -2.24 -7.47
N ALA A 24 -22.32 -2.37 -6.15
CA ALA A 24 -22.03 -1.27 -5.25
C ALA A 24 -20.58 -0.80 -5.47
N SER A 25 -20.42 0.46 -5.88
CA SER A 25 -19.15 1.17 -5.81
C SER A 25 -18.72 1.28 -4.34
N SER A 26 -17.58 0.69 -3.99
CA SER A 26 -17.01 0.74 -2.65
C SER A 26 -16.51 2.16 -2.33
N GLN A 27 -17.38 3.00 -1.77
CA GLN A 27 -16.98 4.29 -1.20
C GLN A 27 -16.20 4.03 0.10
N PHE A 28 -14.89 4.25 0.07
CA PHE A 28 -14.06 4.39 1.25
C PHE A 28 -14.44 5.69 1.97
N THR A 29 -15.17 5.61 3.07
CA THR A 29 -15.46 6.76 3.93
C THR A 29 -14.51 6.73 5.13
N THR A 30 -13.48 7.58 5.08
CA THR A 30 -12.60 7.88 6.22
C THR A 30 -12.33 9.38 6.25
N GLU A 31 -13.41 10.15 6.25
CA GLU A 31 -13.43 11.62 6.25
C GLU A 31 -13.88 12.07 7.64
N THR A 32 -12.98 12.50 8.54
CA THR A 32 -13.29 13.33 9.75
C THR A 32 -12.07 13.52 10.68
N TRP A 33 -10.91 13.89 10.16
CA TRP A 33 -9.76 14.10 11.05
C TRP A 33 -8.70 15.11 10.61
N ILE A 34 -8.77 15.59 9.36
CA ILE A 34 -7.88 16.65 8.89
C ILE A 34 -8.63 17.98 9.04
N ASP A 35 -8.90 18.34 10.28
CA ASP A 35 -9.41 19.67 10.61
C ASP A 35 -8.24 20.67 10.64
N ASP A 36 -8.50 21.97 10.47
CA ASP A 36 -7.49 23.05 10.62
C ASP A 36 -6.54 22.94 11.84
N PRO A 37 -6.95 22.45 13.04
CA PRO A 37 -6.03 22.15 14.13
C PRO A 37 -4.92 21.14 13.77
N CYS A 38 -5.11 20.22 12.83
CA CYS A 38 -4.07 19.28 12.38
C CYS A 38 -2.94 20.01 11.64
N ILE A 39 -3.27 21.00 10.81
CA ILE A 39 -2.29 21.80 10.06
C ILE A 39 -1.50 22.69 11.02
N LEU A 40 -2.18 23.37 11.93
CA LEU A 40 -1.52 24.19 12.95
C LEU A 40 -0.65 23.33 13.88
N ASP A 41 -1.13 22.15 14.26
CA ASP A 41 -0.35 21.15 15.01
C ASP A 41 0.89 20.70 14.22
N MET A 42 0.80 20.53 12.91
CA MET A 42 1.92 20.17 12.05
C MET A 42 3.01 21.25 12.05
N ASP A 43 2.66 22.52 11.86
CA ASP A 43 3.64 23.62 11.90
C ASP A 43 4.37 23.71 13.25
N HIS A 44 3.63 23.57 14.35
CA HIS A 44 4.20 23.52 15.69
C HIS A 44 5.09 22.29 15.90
N PHE A 45 4.69 21.14 15.37
CA PHE A 45 5.47 19.91 15.40
C PHE A 45 6.79 20.07 14.64
N VAL A 46 6.76 20.59 13.41
CA VAL A 46 7.97 20.83 12.58
C VAL A 46 8.94 21.78 13.27
N LYS A 47 8.44 22.88 13.85
CA LYS A 47 9.28 23.84 14.63
C LYS A 47 9.89 23.17 15.86
N SER A 48 9.10 22.40 16.61
CA SER A 48 9.56 21.67 17.79
C SER A 48 10.62 20.63 17.43
N LEU A 49 10.40 19.90 16.33
CA LEU A 49 11.33 18.91 15.81
C LEU A 49 12.65 19.53 15.36
N SER A 50 12.60 20.73 14.77
CA SER A 50 13.80 21.49 14.41
C SER A 50 14.62 21.88 15.64
N GLY A 51 13.95 22.31 16.72
CA GLY A 51 14.60 22.57 18.02
C GLY A 51 15.18 21.30 18.66
N VAL A 52 14.51 20.15 18.50
CA VAL A 52 14.99 18.83 18.94
C VAL A 52 16.25 18.41 18.17
N LYS A 53 16.27 18.58 16.85
CA LYS A 53 17.44 18.33 15.98
C LYS A 53 18.63 19.19 16.39
N ALA A 54 18.40 20.48 16.65
CA ALA A 54 19.45 21.41 17.07
C ALA A 54 20.12 21.05 18.42
N LYS A 55 19.45 20.25 19.26
CA LYS A 55 19.99 19.75 20.54
C LYS A 55 20.84 18.47 20.38
N GLY A 56 21.06 17.98 19.16
CA GLY A 56 21.86 16.77 18.91
C GLY A 56 21.17 15.48 19.35
N ILE A 57 19.83 15.46 19.37
CA ILE A 57 19.08 14.24 19.66
C ILE A 57 19.34 13.20 18.57
N ARG A 58 19.46 11.93 18.96
CA ARG A 58 19.80 10.86 18.02
C ARG A 58 18.75 10.72 16.90
N PRO A 59 19.19 10.47 15.65
CA PRO A 59 18.29 10.32 14.49
C PRO A 59 17.22 9.23 14.61
N ASP A 60 17.51 8.13 15.29
CA ASP A 60 16.57 7.02 15.51
C ASP A 60 15.41 7.43 16.44
N LEU A 61 15.71 8.25 17.45
CA LEU A 61 14.67 8.80 18.33
C LEU A 61 13.83 9.84 17.59
N ILE A 62 14.44 10.66 16.73
CA ILE A 62 13.72 11.59 15.85
C ILE A 62 12.79 10.80 14.92
N GLY A 63 13.28 9.73 14.29
CA GLY A 63 12.47 8.82 13.47
C GLY A 63 11.29 8.23 14.26
N SER A 64 11.52 7.79 15.49
CA SER A 64 10.47 7.28 16.38
C SER A 64 9.41 8.32 16.72
N ILE A 65 9.82 9.56 17.02
CA ILE A 65 8.92 10.69 17.29
C ILE A 65 8.07 11.00 16.05
N ILE A 66 8.68 11.08 14.87
CA ILE A 66 7.96 11.32 13.60
C ILE A 66 7.00 10.17 13.31
N SER A 67 7.44 8.91 13.44
CA SER A 67 6.58 7.76 13.19
C SER A 67 5.38 7.74 14.15
N HIS A 68 5.60 8.05 15.43
CA HIS A 68 4.52 8.13 16.41
C HIS A 68 3.53 9.26 16.07
N TYR A 69 4.04 10.46 15.79
CA TYR A 69 3.23 11.60 15.37
C TYR A 69 2.43 11.28 14.10
N ALA A 70 3.08 10.68 13.11
CA ALA A 70 2.45 10.26 11.87
C ALA A 70 1.34 9.26 12.17
N THR A 71 1.53 8.22 12.99
CA THR A 71 0.46 7.23 13.27
C THR A 71 -0.75 7.78 14.02
N LYS A 72 -0.57 8.87 14.80
CA LYS A 72 -1.68 9.59 15.43
C LYS A 72 -2.59 10.24 14.39
N TRP A 73 -1.97 10.77 13.34
CA TRP A 73 -2.61 11.52 12.24
C TRP A 73 -2.60 10.78 10.90
N LEU A 74 -2.34 9.45 10.92
CA LEU A 74 -1.90 8.46 9.91
C LEU A 74 -2.16 7.00 10.40
N PRO A 75 -3.27 6.50 11.03
CA PRO A 75 -3.36 5.15 11.57
C PRO A 75 -3.03 4.05 10.58
N GLU A 76 -3.24 4.27 9.28
CA GLU A 76 -2.84 3.35 8.21
C GLU A 76 -1.32 3.06 8.25
N LEU A 77 -0.52 4.00 8.76
CA LEU A 77 0.92 3.84 8.97
C LEU A 77 1.27 2.92 10.15
N SER A 78 0.33 2.66 11.07
CA SER A 78 0.58 1.82 12.26
C SER A 78 0.77 0.35 11.91
N GLY A 79 0.23 -0.11 10.76
CA GLY A 79 0.32 -1.50 10.32
C GLY A 79 -0.63 -2.47 11.02
N LYS A 80 -1.41 -1.97 11.97
CA LYS A 80 -2.53 -2.70 12.54
C LYS A 80 -3.65 -2.69 11.52
N GLU A 81 -4.22 -3.86 11.24
CA GLU A 81 -5.49 -3.95 10.52
C GLU A 81 -6.49 -3.00 11.20
N PRO A 82 -7.31 -2.26 10.44
CA PRO A 82 -8.31 -1.39 11.03
C PRO A 82 -9.22 -2.26 11.89
N ASN A 83 -9.10 -2.14 13.22
CA ASN A 83 -10.12 -2.66 14.10
C ASN A 83 -11.40 -1.93 13.70
N VAL A 84 -12.40 -2.67 13.23
CA VAL A 84 -13.78 -2.20 13.02
C VAL A 84 -14.44 -1.95 14.40
N ALA A 85 -13.73 -1.25 15.28
CA ALA A 85 -14.20 -0.83 16.58
C ALA A 85 -14.82 0.55 16.40
N LYS A 86 -16.13 0.54 16.16
CA LYS A 86 -17.11 1.61 16.39
C LYS A 86 -16.48 2.96 16.76
N SER A 87 -16.17 3.78 15.76
CA SER A 87 -15.97 5.21 15.98
C SER A 87 -17.26 5.77 16.57
N LYS A 88 -17.21 6.23 17.81
CA LYS A 88 -18.33 6.92 18.45
C LYS A 88 -18.42 8.31 17.80
N HIS A 89 -19.49 8.55 17.06
CA HIS A 89 -19.84 9.88 16.56
C HIS A 89 -19.92 10.88 17.72
N GLY A 90 -19.06 11.88 17.72
CA GLY A 90 -19.34 13.18 18.33
C GLY A 90 -19.99 14.08 17.26
N PRO A 91 -20.98 14.92 17.59
CA PRO A 91 -21.53 15.85 16.63
C PRO A 91 -20.55 17.02 16.49
N SER A 92 -19.74 17.04 15.43
CA SER A 92 -18.98 18.24 15.07
C SER A 92 -19.72 18.99 13.97
N SER A 93 -20.16 20.19 14.34
CA SER A 93 -20.56 21.26 13.45
C SER A 93 -19.32 21.78 12.71
N SER A 94 -19.15 21.42 11.44
CA SER A 94 -18.23 22.13 10.54
C SER A 94 -18.88 22.31 9.17
N SER A 95 -18.60 23.48 8.58
CA SER A 95 -18.99 23.87 7.22
C SER A 95 -18.62 22.76 6.21
N PRO A 96 -19.37 22.55 5.12
CA PRO A 96 -19.02 21.56 4.12
C PRO A 96 -17.71 21.96 3.43
N GLU A 97 -16.58 21.48 3.94
CA GLU A 97 -15.32 21.52 3.21
C GLU A 97 -15.47 20.66 1.94
N SER A 98 -15.00 21.18 0.81
CA SER A 98 -14.94 20.42 -0.43
C SER A 98 -13.99 19.23 -0.28
N SER A 99 -14.35 18.05 -0.80
CA SER A 99 -13.49 16.85 -0.77
C SER A 99 -12.10 17.11 -1.37
N MET A 100 -11.98 18.05 -2.33
CA MET A 100 -10.68 18.46 -2.87
C MET A 100 -9.80 19.17 -1.83
N ALA A 101 -10.38 19.96 -0.94
CA ALA A 101 -9.65 20.63 0.12
C ALA A 101 -9.10 19.61 1.14
N VAL A 102 -9.93 18.66 1.56
CA VAL A 102 -9.52 17.55 2.45
C VAL A 102 -8.39 16.73 1.83
N TRP A 103 -8.51 16.40 0.54
CA TRP A 103 -7.46 15.71 -0.21
C TRP A 103 -6.15 16.50 -0.25
N MET A 104 -6.20 17.79 -0.56
CA MET A 104 -5.02 18.67 -0.61
C MET A 104 -4.35 18.80 0.75
N LYS A 105 -5.14 18.90 1.84
CA LYS A 105 -4.60 18.91 3.21
C LYS A 105 -3.89 17.59 3.53
N LYS A 106 -4.45 16.44 3.10
CA LYS A 106 -3.81 15.11 3.25
C LYS A 106 -2.51 15.02 2.47
N LYS A 107 -2.50 15.49 1.21
CA LYS A 107 -1.29 15.56 0.38
C LYS A 107 -0.20 16.39 1.06
N PHE A 108 -0.53 17.61 1.47
CA PHE A 108 0.39 18.51 2.18
C PHE A 108 0.97 17.86 3.45
N PHE A 109 0.13 17.20 4.25
CA PHE A 109 0.57 16.50 5.45
C PHE A 109 1.57 15.38 5.15
N VAL A 110 1.28 14.54 4.16
CA VAL A 110 2.17 13.44 3.75
C VAL A 110 3.49 13.98 3.22
N GLU A 111 3.48 14.99 2.37
CA GLU A 111 4.69 15.61 1.82
C GLU A 111 5.55 16.25 2.92
N THR A 112 4.91 16.94 3.86
CA THR A 112 5.61 17.53 5.01
C THR A 112 6.23 16.45 5.89
N LEU A 113 5.54 15.33 6.13
CA LEU A 113 6.12 14.18 6.84
C LEU A 113 7.38 13.65 6.14
N VAL A 114 7.36 13.51 4.82
CA VAL A 114 8.53 13.10 4.03
C VAL A 114 9.65 14.12 4.17
N GLY A 115 9.33 15.41 4.06
CA GLY A 115 10.30 16.51 4.15
C GLY A 115 11.03 16.63 5.51
N ILE A 116 10.45 16.09 6.59
CA ILE A 116 11.07 16.14 7.92
C ILE A 116 11.79 14.85 8.35
N LEU A 117 11.71 13.79 7.55
CA LEU A 117 12.36 12.51 7.87
C LEU A 117 13.88 12.71 8.09
N PRO A 118 14.50 12.04 9.07
CA PRO A 118 15.94 12.11 9.28
C PRO A 118 16.67 11.61 8.03
N PRO A 119 17.70 12.31 7.51
CA PRO A 119 18.46 11.84 6.34
C PRO A 119 19.28 10.56 6.64
N GLU A 120 19.52 10.27 7.91
CA GLU A 120 20.29 9.11 8.34
C GLU A 120 19.57 7.79 8.05
N LYS A 121 20.36 6.76 7.77
CA LYS A 121 19.87 5.43 7.42
C LYS A 121 19.21 4.77 8.64
N GLU A 122 18.29 3.87 8.35
CA GLU A 122 17.67 2.96 9.35
C GLU A 122 17.01 3.65 10.56
N CYS A 123 16.75 4.95 10.49
CA CYS A 123 16.05 5.69 11.55
C CYS A 123 14.57 5.32 11.64
N LEU A 124 14.04 4.73 10.57
CA LEU A 124 12.64 4.36 10.40
C LEU A 124 12.56 2.95 9.81
N PRO A 125 11.69 2.07 10.32
CA PRO A 125 11.51 0.73 9.78
C PRO A 125 11.08 0.75 8.30
N CYS A 126 11.61 -0.16 7.48
CA CYS A 126 11.25 -0.27 6.07
C CYS A 126 9.74 -0.37 5.82
N ASN A 127 9.02 -1.15 6.63
CA ASN A 127 7.57 -1.29 6.52
C ASN A 127 6.81 0.02 6.78
N PHE A 128 7.31 0.88 7.67
CA PHE A 128 6.72 2.21 7.87
C PHE A 128 6.91 3.08 6.63
N LEU A 129 8.12 3.06 6.05
CA LEU A 129 8.40 3.80 4.81
C LEU A 129 7.57 3.31 3.63
N LEU A 130 7.35 2.00 3.50
CA LEU A 130 6.48 1.41 2.48
C LEU A 130 5.02 1.86 2.63
N ARG A 131 4.50 1.89 3.86
CA ARG A 131 3.16 2.45 4.12
C ARG A 131 3.10 3.93 3.78
N LEU A 132 4.12 4.70 4.13
CA LEU A 132 4.19 6.11 3.80
C LEU A 132 4.27 6.34 2.28
N LEU A 133 5.04 5.51 1.56
CA LEU A 133 5.13 5.50 0.11
C LEU A 133 3.78 5.17 -0.53
N ARG A 134 3.07 4.15 -0.02
CA ARG A 134 1.70 3.84 -0.45
C ARG A 134 0.77 5.03 -0.28
N MET A 135 0.83 5.71 0.87
CA MET A 135 0.01 6.90 1.13
C MET A 135 0.39 8.07 0.21
N ALA A 136 1.68 8.30 -0.02
CA ALA A 136 2.20 9.31 -0.93
C ALA A 136 1.75 9.06 -2.38
N SER A 137 1.81 7.81 -2.85
CA SER A 137 1.30 7.42 -4.17
C SER A 137 -0.21 7.61 -4.25
N MET A 138 -0.94 7.23 -3.20
CA MET A 138 -2.40 7.40 -3.15
C MET A 138 -2.78 8.88 -3.26
N VAL A 139 -2.16 9.78 -2.50
CA VAL A 139 -2.50 11.21 -2.50
C VAL A 139 -1.94 11.99 -3.70
N GLY A 140 -1.16 11.34 -4.56
CA GLY A 140 -0.49 11.99 -5.69
C GLY A 140 0.56 13.01 -5.23
N ALA A 141 1.39 12.64 -4.26
CA ALA A 141 2.52 13.44 -3.80
C ALA A 141 3.50 13.75 -4.95
N ASP A 142 4.20 14.87 -4.86
CA ASP A 142 5.13 15.28 -5.90
C ASP A 142 6.29 14.28 -6.07
N ALA A 143 6.79 14.17 -7.30
CA ALA A 143 7.77 13.16 -7.70
C ALA A 143 9.07 13.21 -6.87
N ALA A 144 9.45 14.37 -6.35
CA ALA A 144 10.61 14.50 -5.47
C ALA A 144 10.43 13.75 -4.13
N TYR A 145 9.24 13.82 -3.53
CA TYR A 145 8.94 13.11 -2.28
C TYR A 145 8.84 11.59 -2.51
N LEU A 146 8.24 11.17 -3.63
CA LEU A 146 8.21 9.76 -4.01
C LEU A 146 9.62 9.21 -4.26
N ALA A 147 10.47 9.96 -4.98
CA ALA A 147 11.84 9.57 -5.24
C ALA A 147 12.70 9.47 -3.96
N ASP A 148 12.50 10.38 -3.00
CA ASP A 148 13.17 10.31 -1.69
C ASP A 148 12.73 9.06 -0.90
N LEU A 149 11.43 8.80 -0.81
CA LEU A 149 10.91 7.59 -0.17
C LEU A 149 11.39 6.31 -0.84
N GLU A 150 11.35 6.24 -2.17
CA GLU A 150 11.88 5.10 -2.94
C GLU A 150 13.36 4.86 -2.66
N GLY A 151 14.16 5.93 -2.60
CA GLY A 151 15.55 5.85 -2.20
C GLY A 151 15.66 5.17 -0.83
N ARG A 152 15.01 5.74 0.19
CA ARG A 152 15.07 5.26 1.57
C ARG A 152 14.57 3.82 1.74
N VAL A 153 13.54 3.41 0.98
CA VAL A 153 13.04 2.03 0.96
C VAL A 153 14.06 1.11 0.29
N ALA A 154 14.60 1.49 -0.86
CA ALA A 154 15.56 0.67 -1.60
C ALA A 154 16.78 0.34 -0.75
N TRP A 155 17.25 1.24 0.11
CA TRP A 155 18.39 1.01 1.01
C TRP A 155 18.20 -0.12 2.03
N GLN A 156 16.96 -0.46 2.37
CA GLN A 156 16.62 -1.46 3.40
C GLN A 156 15.55 -2.43 2.89
N LEU A 157 15.53 -2.66 1.57
CA LEU A 157 14.51 -3.48 0.92
C LEU A 157 14.52 -4.94 1.41
N ASP A 158 15.66 -5.41 1.92
CA ASP A 158 15.79 -6.74 2.53
C ASP A 158 15.02 -6.90 3.85
N GLN A 159 14.53 -5.79 4.42
CA GLN A 159 13.69 -5.74 5.61
C GLN A 159 12.19 -5.58 5.29
N ALA A 160 11.84 -5.44 4.01
CA ALA A 160 10.46 -5.30 3.57
C ALA A 160 9.68 -6.62 3.72
N SER A 161 8.39 -6.48 4.03
CA SER A 161 7.44 -7.59 4.00
C SER A 161 6.60 -7.56 2.73
N LEU A 162 6.14 -8.74 2.29
CA LEU A 162 5.26 -8.88 1.12
C LEU A 162 4.02 -7.98 1.24
N LYS A 163 3.37 -7.98 2.41
CA LYS A 163 2.16 -7.17 2.66
C LYS A 163 2.36 -5.69 2.36
N GLU A 164 3.51 -5.13 2.74
CA GLU A 164 3.75 -3.68 2.67
C GLU A 164 4.33 -3.26 1.32
N ILE A 165 5.04 -4.15 0.61
CA ILE A 165 5.53 -3.87 -0.74
C ILE A 165 4.45 -4.01 -1.82
N MET A 166 3.35 -4.71 -1.53
CA MET A 166 2.16 -4.77 -2.38
C MET A 166 1.38 -3.45 -2.37
N ILE A 167 1.93 -2.46 -3.07
CA ILE A 167 1.34 -1.13 -3.23
C ILE A 167 0.41 -1.13 -4.45
N PRO A 168 -0.87 -0.72 -4.28
CA PRO A 168 -1.80 -0.63 -5.40
C PRO A 168 -1.36 0.40 -6.45
N ALA A 169 -1.72 0.17 -7.71
CA ALA A 169 -1.61 1.19 -8.73
C ALA A 169 -2.75 2.21 -8.58
N PHE A 170 -2.42 3.46 -8.24
CA PHE A 170 -3.40 4.53 -8.05
C PHE A 170 -3.68 5.34 -9.32
N SER A 171 -3.03 5.02 -10.43
CA SER A 171 -3.30 5.65 -11.72
C SER A 171 -4.56 5.07 -12.37
N HIS A 172 -5.47 5.94 -12.78
CA HIS A 172 -6.69 5.58 -13.52
C HIS A 172 -6.41 5.00 -14.92
N THR A 173 -5.17 5.10 -15.42
CA THR A 173 -4.73 4.51 -16.68
C THR A 173 -4.04 3.15 -16.50
N CYS A 174 -3.80 2.73 -15.25
CA CYS A 174 -3.15 1.46 -14.98
C CYS A 174 -4.17 0.32 -15.03
N GLY A 175 -3.91 -0.70 -15.84
CA GLY A 175 -4.75 -1.90 -15.90
C GLY A 175 -4.48 -2.88 -14.77
N THR A 176 -3.34 -2.78 -14.09
CA THR A 176 -2.95 -3.71 -13.03
C THR A 176 -3.46 -3.26 -11.66
N LEU A 177 -3.67 -4.22 -10.76
CA LEU A 177 -4.04 -3.99 -9.37
C LEU A 177 -2.86 -3.46 -8.55
N LEU A 178 -1.66 -3.93 -8.87
CA LEU A 178 -0.41 -3.56 -8.20
C LEU A 178 0.46 -2.67 -9.08
N ASP A 179 1.21 -1.77 -8.44
CA ASP A 179 2.23 -0.96 -9.11
C ASP A 179 3.53 -1.78 -9.25
N VAL A 180 3.56 -2.65 -10.26
CA VAL A 180 4.71 -3.52 -10.57
C VAL A 180 5.94 -2.69 -10.95
N GLU A 181 5.74 -1.57 -11.66
CA GLU A 181 6.84 -0.68 -12.05
C GLU A 181 7.48 -0.01 -10.83
N LEU A 182 6.71 0.36 -9.80
CA LEU A 182 7.26 0.84 -8.53
C LEU A 182 8.19 -0.21 -7.90
N VAL A 183 7.75 -1.47 -7.80
CA VAL A 183 8.57 -2.55 -7.23
C VAL A 183 9.84 -2.76 -8.06
N LEU A 184 9.72 -2.76 -9.39
CA LEU A 184 10.87 -2.84 -10.29
C LEU A 184 11.86 -1.68 -10.05
N ARG A 185 11.39 -0.45 -9.89
CA ARG A 185 12.24 0.71 -9.57
C ARG A 185 12.92 0.56 -8.20
N LEU A 186 12.22 0.08 -7.18
CA LEU A 186 12.81 -0.19 -5.86
C LEU A 186 13.91 -1.24 -5.93
N VAL A 187 13.69 -2.34 -6.64
CA VAL A 187 14.68 -3.42 -6.77
C VAL A 187 15.88 -2.97 -7.60
N ARG A 188 15.67 -2.23 -8.70
CA ARG A 188 16.77 -1.64 -9.49
C ARG A 188 17.65 -0.73 -8.63
N ARG A 189 17.04 0.13 -7.81
CA ARG A 189 17.77 1.00 -6.87
C ARG A 189 18.56 0.18 -5.85
N PHE A 190 17.95 -0.86 -5.26
CA PHE A 190 18.64 -1.75 -4.31
C PHE A 190 19.84 -2.47 -4.94
N VAL A 191 19.68 -3.04 -6.14
CA VAL A 191 20.75 -3.74 -6.86
C VAL A 191 21.90 -2.79 -7.23
N SER A 192 21.57 -1.52 -7.50
CA SER A 192 22.53 -0.46 -7.82
C SER A 192 23.26 0.12 -6.60
N LEU A 193 22.94 -0.30 -5.37
CA LEU A 193 23.69 0.11 -4.18
C LEU A 193 25.09 -0.50 -4.18
N ASP A 194 26.05 0.18 -3.55
CA ASP A 194 27.41 -0.34 -3.40
C ASP A 194 27.43 -1.66 -2.63
N ASP A 195 28.33 -2.58 -3.00
CA ASP A 195 28.46 -3.90 -2.35
C ASP A 195 28.85 -3.79 -0.86
N SER A 196 29.44 -2.66 -0.44
CA SER A 196 29.70 -2.37 0.98
C SER A 196 28.43 -2.12 1.80
N VAL A 197 27.32 -1.82 1.11
CA VAL A 197 26.02 -1.52 1.71
C VAL A 197 25.14 -2.77 1.73
N LYS A 198 25.15 -3.53 0.63
CA LYS A 198 24.31 -4.71 0.47
C LYS A 198 25.09 -5.98 0.76
N SER A 199 24.70 -6.69 1.83
CA SER A 199 25.31 -7.99 2.12
C SER A 199 24.78 -9.08 1.18
N GLY A 200 25.55 -10.17 1.00
CA GLY A 200 25.06 -11.36 0.30
C GLY A 200 23.78 -11.95 0.91
N ALA A 201 23.56 -11.77 2.21
CA ALA A 201 22.31 -12.17 2.86
C ALA A 201 21.14 -11.24 2.47
N ALA A 202 21.39 -9.93 2.34
CA ALA A 202 20.38 -8.96 1.93
C ALA A 202 19.88 -9.24 0.50
N ILE A 203 20.78 -9.52 -0.44
CA ILE A 203 20.39 -9.81 -1.83
C ILE A 203 19.54 -11.08 -1.94
N VAL A 204 19.86 -12.12 -1.16
CA VAL A 204 19.07 -13.36 -1.10
C VAL A 204 17.67 -13.10 -0.52
N LYS A 205 17.55 -12.25 0.51
CA LYS A 205 16.25 -11.86 1.08
C LYS A 205 15.40 -11.10 0.06
N VAL A 206 16.01 -10.13 -0.65
CA VAL A 206 15.31 -9.39 -1.71
C VAL A 206 14.89 -10.31 -2.85
N ALA A 207 15.72 -11.28 -3.25
CA ALA A 207 15.34 -12.26 -4.26
C ALA A 207 14.11 -13.08 -3.86
N LYS A 208 14.10 -13.59 -2.63
CA LYS A 208 12.92 -14.28 -2.08
C LYS A 208 11.68 -13.39 -2.06
N LEU A 209 11.83 -12.11 -1.67
CA LEU A 209 10.74 -11.15 -1.66
C LEU A 209 10.19 -10.88 -3.06
N VAL A 210 11.06 -10.74 -4.06
CA VAL A 210 10.68 -10.56 -5.47
C VAL A 210 9.95 -11.78 -6.00
N ASP A 211 10.42 -12.99 -5.71
CA ASP A 211 9.80 -14.22 -6.19
C ASP A 211 8.39 -14.43 -5.57
N ILE A 212 8.21 -14.15 -4.27
CA ILE A 212 6.88 -14.20 -3.65
C ILE A 212 5.96 -13.07 -4.14
N TYR A 213 6.50 -11.87 -4.40
CA TYR A 213 5.74 -10.77 -5.00
C TYR A 213 5.29 -11.11 -6.42
N LEU A 214 6.18 -11.65 -7.26
CA LEU A 214 5.87 -12.07 -8.62
C LEU A 214 4.76 -13.11 -8.65
N ALA A 215 4.75 -14.06 -7.71
CA ALA A 215 3.69 -15.06 -7.61
C ALA A 215 2.32 -14.42 -7.32
N GLU A 216 2.26 -13.39 -6.46
CA GLU A 216 1.02 -12.66 -6.18
C GLU A 216 0.61 -11.74 -7.34
N ALA A 217 1.57 -11.01 -7.93
CA ALA A 217 1.32 -10.12 -9.06
C ALA A 217 0.87 -10.88 -10.32
N ALA A 218 1.38 -12.10 -10.51
CA ALA A 218 0.99 -12.98 -11.62
C ALA A 218 -0.48 -13.42 -11.58
N LEU A 219 -1.17 -13.29 -10.45
CA LEU A 219 -2.61 -13.52 -10.34
C LEU A 219 -3.44 -12.45 -11.07
N ASP A 220 -2.82 -11.31 -11.41
CA ASP A 220 -3.44 -10.26 -12.18
C ASP A 220 -3.36 -10.56 -13.69
N ALA A 221 -4.52 -10.82 -14.30
CA ALA A 221 -4.62 -11.08 -15.74
C ALA A 221 -4.15 -9.90 -16.61
N ASN A 222 -4.03 -8.69 -16.05
CA ASN A 222 -3.52 -7.51 -16.75
C ASN A 222 -2.01 -7.34 -16.66
N MET A 223 -1.31 -8.17 -15.88
CA MET A 223 0.15 -8.15 -15.81
C MET A 223 0.77 -8.52 -17.17
N LYS A 224 1.62 -7.64 -17.70
CA LYS A 224 2.27 -7.87 -19.00
C LYS A 224 3.49 -8.77 -18.86
N LEU A 225 3.77 -9.55 -19.91
CA LEU A 225 4.97 -10.41 -19.96
C LEU A 225 6.24 -9.58 -19.78
N THR A 226 6.31 -8.40 -20.41
CA THR A 226 7.47 -7.50 -20.30
C THR A 226 7.73 -7.03 -18.87
N GLU A 227 6.67 -6.80 -18.08
CA GLU A 227 6.79 -6.39 -16.67
C GLU A 227 7.25 -7.57 -15.80
N PHE A 228 6.70 -8.76 -16.06
CA PHE A 228 7.09 -10.01 -15.40
C PHE A 228 8.57 -10.33 -15.65
N GLU A 229 9.01 -10.34 -16.91
CA GLU A 229 10.39 -10.62 -17.30
C GLU A 229 11.37 -9.60 -16.72
N ALA A 230 11.02 -8.31 -16.78
CA ALA A 230 11.88 -7.26 -16.26
C ALA A 230 12.12 -7.41 -14.75
N LEU A 231 11.08 -7.75 -13.98
CA LEU A 231 11.20 -7.95 -12.54
C LEU A 231 11.82 -9.30 -12.17
N ALA A 232 11.56 -10.37 -12.93
CA ALA A 232 12.21 -11.67 -12.75
C ALA A 232 13.72 -11.61 -12.98
N GLY A 233 14.15 -10.83 -13.99
CA GLY A 233 15.53 -10.72 -14.45
C GLY A 233 16.36 -9.58 -13.86
N VAL A 234 15.78 -8.72 -13.00
CA VAL A 234 16.50 -7.56 -12.44
C VAL A 234 17.61 -7.94 -11.44
N LEU A 235 17.49 -9.11 -10.82
CA LEU A 235 18.43 -9.60 -9.81
C LEU A 235 19.61 -10.35 -10.46
N PRO A 236 20.82 -10.27 -9.90
CA PRO A 236 21.96 -11.01 -10.43
C PRO A 236 21.78 -12.52 -10.25
N SER A 237 22.45 -13.31 -11.09
CA SER A 237 22.30 -14.77 -11.16
C SER A 237 22.59 -15.50 -9.84
N HIS A 238 23.45 -14.95 -8.99
CA HIS A 238 23.80 -15.54 -7.69
C HIS A 238 22.84 -15.14 -6.54
N ALA A 239 21.83 -14.32 -6.81
CA ALA A 239 20.88 -13.88 -5.79
C ALA A 239 19.92 -15.01 -5.35
N ARG A 240 19.69 -16.00 -6.23
CA ARG A 240 18.84 -17.16 -5.97
C ARG A 240 19.72 -18.37 -5.66
N ALA A 241 19.48 -18.98 -4.50
CA ALA A 241 20.08 -20.28 -4.16
C ALA A 241 19.28 -21.44 -4.76
N THR A 242 17.96 -21.24 -4.91
CA THR A 242 17.04 -22.13 -5.61
C THR A 242 16.06 -21.28 -6.41
N ASP A 243 15.59 -21.81 -7.54
CA ASP A 243 14.67 -21.10 -8.44
C ASP A 243 13.19 -21.50 -8.24
N ASP A 244 12.88 -22.32 -7.22
CA ASP A 244 11.52 -22.83 -6.96
C ASP A 244 10.48 -21.71 -6.84
N GLY A 245 10.85 -20.60 -6.17
CA GLY A 245 10.00 -19.43 -6.01
C GLY A 245 9.68 -18.76 -7.35
N LEU A 246 10.70 -18.59 -8.20
CA LEU A 246 10.56 -18.03 -9.53
C LEU A 246 9.75 -18.96 -10.45
N TYR A 247 10.03 -20.26 -10.45
CA TYR A 247 9.26 -21.24 -11.23
C TYR A 247 7.78 -21.26 -10.83
N ARG A 248 7.47 -21.16 -9.54
CA ARG A 248 6.08 -21.03 -9.07
C ARG A 248 5.41 -19.76 -9.60
N ALA A 249 6.12 -18.63 -9.63
CA ALA A 249 5.58 -17.40 -10.19
C ALA A 249 5.33 -17.52 -11.70
N VAL A 250 6.26 -18.16 -12.44
CA VAL A 250 6.10 -18.43 -13.88
C VAL A 250 4.91 -19.34 -14.14
N ASP A 251 4.77 -20.45 -13.42
CA ASP A 251 3.63 -21.36 -13.54
C ASP A 251 2.30 -20.66 -13.26
N THR A 252 2.26 -19.80 -12.23
CA THR A 252 1.08 -18.98 -11.92
C THR A 252 0.74 -18.02 -13.07
N TYR A 253 1.75 -17.32 -13.60
CA TYR A 253 1.58 -16.38 -14.71
C TYR A 253 1.02 -17.07 -15.95
N LEU A 254 1.63 -18.19 -16.37
CA LEU A 254 1.21 -18.93 -17.56
C LEU A 254 -0.23 -19.42 -17.42
N LYS A 255 -0.61 -20.00 -16.27
CA LYS A 255 -1.98 -20.43 -16.01
C LYS A 255 -2.98 -19.28 -16.15
N VAL A 256 -2.69 -18.13 -15.55
CA VAL A 256 -3.59 -16.96 -15.61
C VAL A 256 -3.73 -16.44 -17.05
N GLN A 257 -2.65 -16.41 -17.83
CA GLN A 257 -2.71 -15.98 -19.23
C GLN A 257 -3.47 -17.00 -20.11
N GLU A 258 -3.35 -18.30 -19.85
CA GLU A 258 -4.12 -19.33 -20.58
C GLU A 258 -5.64 -19.14 -20.39
N TYR A 259 -6.10 -18.80 -19.18
CA TYR A 259 -7.53 -18.56 -18.89
C TYR A 259 -8.07 -17.23 -19.46
N LYS A 260 -7.21 -16.35 -19.97
CA LYS A 260 -7.61 -15.06 -20.57
C LYS A 260 -7.98 -15.20 -22.06
N THR A 261 -7.45 -16.22 -22.72
CA THR A 261 -7.72 -16.59 -24.12
C THR A 261 -8.98 -17.44 -24.26
#